data_AF-A0A7W0D2W2-F1
#
_entry.id   AF-A0A7W0D2W2-F1
#
_cell.length_a   1.000
_cell.length_b   1.000
_cell.length_c   1.000
_cell.angle_alpha   90.00
_cell.angle_beta   90.00
_cell.angle_gamma   90.00
#
_symmetry.space_group_name_H-M   'P 1'
#
loop_
_entity.id
_entity.type
_entity.pdbx_description
1 polymer ?
#
loop_
_entity_poly.entity_id
_entity_poly.type
_entity_poly.pdbx_seq_one_letter_code
_entity_poly.pdbx_strand_id
1 'polypeptide(L)' 'MRNILVTVMMLIVVAFLFTSIVNDGSTGLRRNISTHGTQANTDITALRP' A
#
# COMPACT_ATOMS: atom_id res chain seq x y z
N MET A 1 -23.32 -17.41 -17.27
CA MET A 1 -23.45 -17.02 -15.85
C MET A 1 -22.26 -17.49 -14.99
N ARG A 2 -21.86 -18.76 -15.03
CA ARG A 2 -20.73 -19.28 -14.22
C ARG A 2 -19.40 -18.52 -14.40
N ASN A 3 -19.06 -18.12 -15.62
CA ASN A 3 -17.79 -17.42 -15.90
C ASN A 3 -17.77 -15.98 -15.38
N ILE A 4 -18.90 -15.28 -15.48
CA ILE A 4 -19.07 -13.92 -14.92
C ILE A 4 -19.02 -13.94 -13.39
N LEU A 5 -19.59 -14.98 -12.78
CA LEU A 5 -19.55 -15.14 -11.31
C LEU A 5 -18.11 -15.21 -10.80
N VAL A 6 -17.26 -16.03 -11.43
CA VAL A 6 -15.85 -16.16 -11.02
C VAL A 6 -15.09 -14.86 -11.21
N THR A 7 -15.33 -14.13 -12.31
CA THR A 7 -14.65 -12.84 -12.55
C THR A 7 -15.02 -11.81 -11.50
N VAL A 8 -16.29 -11.71 -11.14
CA VAL A 8 -16.75 -10.79 -10.08
C VAL A 8 -16.16 -11.17 -8.72
N MET A 9 -16.14 -12.45 -8.38
CA MET A 9 -15.50 -12.92 -7.14
C MET A 9 -14.00 -12.57 -7.10
N MET A 10 -13.30 -12.72 -8.22
CA MET A 10 -11.88 -12.38 -8.34
C MET A 10 -11.64 -10.88 -8.14
N LEU A 11 -12.46 -10.03 -8.76
CA LEU A 11 -12.37 -8.57 -8.60
C LEU A 11 -12.57 -8.12 -7.14
N ILE A 12 -13.54 -8.73 -6.45
CA ILE A 12 -13.81 -8.45 -5.04
C ILE A 12 -12.61 -8.82 -4.17
N VAL A 13 -12.02 -10.00 -4.37
CA VAL A 13 -10.83 -10.43 -3.63
C VAL A 13 -9.66 -9.47 -3.84
N VAL A 14 -9.42 -9.04 -5.07
CA VAL A 14 -8.35 -8.07 -5.38
C VAL A 14 -8.59 -6.73 -4.68
N ALA A 15 -9.82 -6.24 -4.64
CA ALA A 15 -10.16 -5.00 -3.93
C ALA A 15 -9.91 -5.10 -2.41
N PHE A 16 -10.22 -6.25 -1.80
CA PHE A 16 -9.93 -6.50 -0.40
C PHE A 16 -8.41 -6.59 -0.13
N LEU A 17 -7.68 -7.32 -0.96
CA LEU A 17 -6.22 -7.42 -0.86
C LEU A 17 -5.54 -6.05 -1.04
N PHE A 18 -5.99 -5.24 -2.00
CA PHE A 18 -5.50 -3.88 -2.19
C PHE A 18 -5.72 -3.03 -0.93
N THR A 19 -6.92 -3.09 -0.35
CA THR A 19 -7.23 -2.34 0.87
C THR A 19 -6.34 -2.77 2.04
N SER A 20 -6.12 -4.07 2.21
CA SER A 20 -5.30 -4.63 3.29
C SER A 20 -3.80 -4.36 3.11
N ILE A 21 -3.27 -4.41 1.90
CA ILE A 21 -1.82 -4.28 1.66
C ILE A 21 -1.44 -2.81 1.45
N VAL A 22 -2.25 -2.05 0.73
CA VAL A 22 -1.89 -0.69 0.31
C VAL A 22 -2.40 0.36 1.30
N ASN A 23 -3.64 0.22 1.76
CA ASN A 23 -4.33 1.26 2.54
C ASN A 23 -4.36 1.03 4.05
N ASP A 24 -3.82 -0.09 4.55
CA ASP A 24 -3.71 -0.30 6.00
C ASP A 24 -2.88 0.82 6.65
N GLY A 25 -3.49 1.52 7.61
CA GLY A 25 -2.89 2.67 8.29
C GLY A 25 -1.78 2.32 9.26
N SER A 26 -1.58 1.04 9.59
CA SER A 26 -0.60 0.54 10.57
C SER A 26 0.58 -0.17 9.91
N THR A 27 0.33 -1.01 8.91
CA THR A 27 1.35 -1.85 8.25
C THR A 27 1.34 -1.74 6.72
N GLY A 28 0.42 -0.94 6.15
CA GLY A 28 0.25 -0.84 4.72
C GLY A 28 1.42 -0.16 4.01
N LEU A 29 1.55 -0.46 2.72
CA LEU A 29 2.60 0.04 1.84
C LEU A 29 2.70 1.56 1.87
N ARG A 30 1.56 2.27 1.92
CA ARG A 30 1.54 3.75 1.98
C ARG A 30 2.30 4.28 3.19
N ARG A 31 2.09 3.69 4.37
CA ARG A 31 2.78 4.09 5.60
C ARG A 31 4.26 3.76 5.49
N ASN A 32 4.59 2.57 5.00
CA ASN A 32 5.97 2.13 4.87
C ASN A 32 6.78 3.08 3.98
N ILE A 33 6.23 3.47 2.82
CA ILE A 33 6.83 4.47 1.92
C ILE A 33 6.95 5.82 2.62
N SER A 34 5.90 6.27 3.33
CA SER A 34 5.95 7.55 4.07
C SER A 34 7.05 7.55 5.12
N THR A 35 7.18 6.48 5.91
CA THR A 35 8.19 6.39 6.98
C THR A 35 9.60 6.40 6.38
N HIS A 36 9.87 5.58 5.37
CA HIS A 36 11.18 5.55 4.72
C HIS A 36 11.49 6.89 4.02
N GLY A 37 10.50 7.52 3.38
CA GLY A 37 10.67 8.82 2.74
C GLY A 37 10.95 9.94 3.73
N THR A 38 10.24 9.98 4.87
CA THR A 38 10.52 10.94 5.94
C THR A 38 11.92 10.74 6.51
N GLN A 39 12.31 9.48 6.77
CA GLN A 39 13.62 9.17 7.31
C GLN A 39 14.75 9.57 6.34
N ALA A 40 14.63 9.22 5.05
CA ALA A 40 15.58 9.64 4.04
C ALA A 40 15.70 11.18 3.95
N ASN A 41 14.57 11.90 4.04
CA ASN A 41 14.60 13.35 4.02
C ASN A 41 15.28 13.95 5.26
N THR A 42 15.09 13.34 6.44
CA THR A 42 15.81 13.69 7.66
C THR A 42 17.31 13.47 7.49
N ASP A 43 17.72 12.31 6.98
CA ASP A 43 19.14 11.97 6.79
C ASP A 43 19.80 12.93 5.79
N ILE A 44 19.14 13.23 4.66
CA ILE A 44 19.61 14.20 3.67
C ILE A 44 19.73 15.60 4.28
N THR A 45 18.76 16.01 5.10
CA THR A 45 18.79 17.33 5.74
C THR A 45 19.91 17.41 6.77
N ALA A 46 20.20 16.32 7.50
CA ALA A 46 21.31 16.23 8.43
C ALA A 46 22.68 16.25 7.75
N LEU A 47 22.75 15.90 6.46
CA LEU A 47 23.96 15.99 5.63
C LEU A 47 24.18 17.40 5.05
N ARG A 48 23.23 18.33 5.20
CA ARG A 48 23.43 19.73 4.78
C ARG A 48 24.38 20.40 5.78
N PRO A 49 25.46 21.05 5.31
CA PRO A 49 26.50 21.64 6.16
C PRO A 49 25.97 22.80 7.02
#